data_AF-A0A484XYZ8-F1
#
_entry.id   AF-A0A484XYZ8-F1
#
_cell.length_a   1.000
_cell.length_b   1.000
_cell.length_c   1.000
_cell.angle_alpha   90.00
_cell.angle_beta   90.00
_cell.angle_gamma   90.00
#
_symmetry.space_group_name_H-M   'P 1'
#
loop_
_entity.id
_entity.type
_entity.pdbx_description
1 polymer ?
#
loop_
_entity_poly.entity_id
_entity_poly.type
_entity_poly.pdbx_seq_one_letter_code
_entity_poly.pdbx_strand_id
1 'polypeptide(L)'
;MKEFQVVGTKQAAIALTLFKSTGVLGRSNLEWRPGRASGINNTVVETPDAQLLKPLHFSFSVALADNAEHLTLRQLENQACGQPFTYQRQSLHTLDNRLERFQLRHPSASSGGMFIAVVAGATHSLCAAHARTLSGTIVRVFNAGTQPVPVPENLAGLLQINYLEEPVPPVTLIAPSCTCDFLLEV
;
A
#
# COMPACT_ATOMS: atom_id res chain seq x y z
N MET A 1 -3.29 -7.16 6.91
CA MET A 1 -3.27 -8.40 7.72
C MET A 1 -2.84 -9.54 6.79
N LYS A 2 -1.79 -10.30 7.09
CA LYS A 2 -1.26 -11.34 6.17
C LYS A 2 -1.74 -12.76 6.50
N GLU A 3 -2.07 -13.05 7.76
CA GLU A 3 -2.55 -14.36 8.19
C GLU A 3 -3.50 -14.22 9.39
N PHE A 4 -4.69 -14.80 9.30
CA PHE A 4 -5.69 -14.82 10.37
C PHE A 4 -6.67 -15.97 10.17
N GLN A 5 -7.42 -16.31 11.23
CA GLN A 5 -8.46 -17.32 11.19
C GLN A 5 -9.69 -16.85 11.97
N VAL A 6 -10.88 -16.99 11.37
CA VAL A 6 -12.14 -16.88 12.10
C VAL A 6 -12.46 -18.26 12.71
N VAL A 7 -12.57 -18.32 14.02
CA VAL A 7 -12.78 -19.54 14.80
C VAL A 7 -14.16 -19.50 15.45
N GLY A 8 -14.86 -20.64 15.47
CA GLY A 8 -16.20 -20.78 16.02
C GLY A 8 -17.30 -20.43 15.02
N THR A 9 -18.46 -21.08 15.16
CA THR A 9 -19.61 -20.90 14.25
C THR A 9 -20.71 -19.98 14.81
N LYS A 10 -20.85 -19.90 16.14
CA LYS A 10 -21.88 -19.08 16.82
C LYS A 10 -21.35 -17.79 17.45
N GLN A 11 -20.13 -17.83 17.98
CA GLN A 11 -19.37 -16.67 18.43
C GLN A 11 -18.10 -16.64 17.60
N ALA A 12 -18.00 -15.68 16.68
CA ALA A 12 -16.83 -15.53 15.85
C ALA A 12 -15.69 -14.96 16.68
N ALA A 13 -14.64 -15.76 16.91
CA ALA A 13 -13.37 -15.30 17.43
C ALA A 13 -12.40 -15.06 16.27
N ILE A 14 -11.64 -13.98 16.29
CA ILE A 14 -10.60 -13.71 15.30
C ILE A 14 -9.25 -14.08 15.92
N ALA A 15 -8.64 -15.14 15.43
CA ALA A 15 -7.27 -15.52 15.77
C ALA A 15 -6.30 -14.84 14.80
N LEU A 16 -5.44 -13.97 15.32
CA LEU A 16 -4.39 -13.30 14.56
C LEU A 16 -3.05 -14.02 14.80
N THR A 17 -2.41 -14.49 13.73
CA THR A 17 -1.06 -15.05 13.83
C THR A 17 -0.06 -13.92 14.04
N LEU A 18 0.51 -13.81 15.24
CA LEU A 18 1.61 -12.89 15.51
C LEU A 18 2.95 -13.46 15.02
N PHE A 19 3.16 -14.76 15.23
CA PHE A 19 4.42 -15.42 14.90
C PHE A 19 4.22 -16.87 14.50
N LYS A 20 4.97 -17.31 13.49
CA LYS A 20 5.07 -18.70 13.06
C LYS A 20 6.51 -18.97 12.62
N SER A 21 7.09 -20.04 13.14
CA SER A 21 8.44 -20.47 12.82
C SER A 21 8.46 -21.89 12.25
N THR A 22 9.49 -22.18 11.46
CA THR A 22 9.84 -23.54 11.05
C THR A 22 11.36 -23.67 11.08
N GLY A 23 11.85 -24.85 11.42
CA GLY A 23 13.27 -25.18 11.33
C GLY A 23 13.67 -25.76 9.97
N VAL A 24 12.69 -26.11 9.13
CA VAL A 24 12.93 -26.80 7.86
C VAL A 24 12.01 -26.32 6.75
N LEU A 25 12.51 -26.38 5.52
CA LEU A 25 11.73 -26.32 4.30
C LEU A 25 11.54 -27.74 3.77
N GLY A 26 10.28 -28.08 3.49
CA GLY A 26 9.94 -29.33 2.81
C GLY A 26 9.90 -30.59 3.70
N ARG A 27 9.45 -30.44 4.94
CA ARG A 27 9.15 -31.59 5.82
C ARG A 27 8.08 -32.49 5.18
N SER A 28 8.42 -33.76 5.00
CA SER A 28 7.47 -34.80 4.55
C SER A 28 6.72 -35.40 5.75
N ASN A 29 5.61 -36.09 5.48
CA ASN A 29 4.81 -36.80 6.49
C ASN A 29 4.36 -35.91 7.66
N LEU A 30 3.69 -34.80 7.36
CA LEU A 30 3.03 -34.01 8.40
C LEU A 30 1.82 -34.79 8.94
N GLU A 31 1.48 -34.61 10.23
CA GLU A 31 0.36 -35.34 10.86
C GLU A 31 -0.96 -35.19 10.10
N TRP A 32 -1.23 -33.99 9.59
CA TRP A 32 -2.44 -33.66 8.82
C TRP A 32 -2.26 -33.82 7.30
N ARG A 33 -1.03 -34.03 6.84
CA ARG A 33 -0.70 -34.24 5.42
C ARG A 33 0.40 -35.30 5.29
N PRO A 34 0.02 -36.59 5.36
CA PRO A 34 0.93 -37.69 5.11
C PRO A 34 1.48 -37.65 3.68
N GLY A 35 2.69 -38.16 3.47
CA GLY A 35 3.31 -38.26 2.15
C GLY A 35 4.31 -37.14 1.81
N ARG A 36 4.66 -37.06 0.53
CA ARG A 36 5.77 -36.24 0.02
C ARG A 36 5.55 -34.73 0.16
N ALA A 37 6.61 -34.02 0.52
CA ALA A 37 6.67 -32.58 0.38
C ALA A 37 6.67 -32.16 -1.10
N SER A 38 5.90 -31.14 -1.44
CA SER A 38 5.77 -30.65 -2.83
C SER A 38 6.95 -29.74 -3.20
N GLY A 39 7.41 -29.82 -4.46
CA GLY A 39 8.36 -28.85 -5.03
C GLY A 39 9.84 -29.04 -4.66
N ILE A 40 10.20 -30.03 -3.84
CA ILE A 40 11.57 -30.20 -3.31
C ILE A 40 12.10 -31.65 -3.34
N ASN A 41 11.49 -32.55 -4.14
CA ASN A 41 11.94 -33.94 -4.33
C ASN A 41 12.29 -34.71 -3.04
N ASN A 42 11.52 -34.53 -1.96
CA ASN A 42 11.75 -35.13 -0.63
C ASN A 42 13.06 -34.71 0.08
N THR A 43 13.76 -33.70 -0.40
CA THR A 43 14.96 -33.16 0.26
C THR A 43 14.57 -32.18 1.35
N VAL A 44 14.76 -32.56 2.60
CA VAL A 44 14.60 -31.62 3.72
C VAL A 44 15.76 -30.62 3.70
N VAL A 45 15.44 -29.32 3.66
CA VAL A 45 16.43 -28.25 3.76
C VAL A 45 16.29 -27.60 5.13
N GLU A 46 17.37 -27.62 5.91
CA GLU A 46 17.42 -26.94 7.20
C GLU A 46 17.37 -25.42 7.01
N THR A 47 16.50 -24.77 7.77
CA THR A 47 16.31 -23.32 7.78
C THR A 47 16.35 -22.79 9.22
N PRO A 48 17.51 -22.88 9.90
CA PRO A 48 17.63 -22.46 11.31
C PRO A 48 17.24 -20.99 11.52
N ASP A 49 17.56 -20.12 10.56
CA ASP A 49 17.22 -18.70 10.63
C ASP A 49 15.71 -18.42 10.53
N ALA A 50 14.94 -19.32 9.91
CA ALA A 50 13.48 -19.21 9.82
C ALA A 50 12.79 -19.48 11.17
N GLN A 51 13.54 -19.91 12.18
CA GLN A 51 13.08 -19.97 13.56
C GLN A 51 13.05 -18.59 14.24
N LEU A 52 13.73 -17.59 13.67
CA LEU A 52 13.72 -16.19 14.12
C LEU A 52 13.96 -16.05 15.63
N LEU A 53 14.97 -16.76 16.16
CA LEU A 53 15.37 -16.75 17.57
C LEU A 53 16.04 -15.42 17.97
N LYS A 54 15.25 -14.36 18.01
CA LYS A 54 15.65 -12.98 18.33
C LYS A 54 14.48 -12.22 18.96
N PRO A 55 14.71 -11.05 19.58
CA PRO A 55 13.60 -10.18 20.01
C PRO A 55 12.69 -9.82 18.84
N LEU A 56 11.38 -10.02 19.02
CA LEU A 56 10.34 -9.70 18.03
C LEU A 56 9.38 -8.69 18.63
N HIS A 57 9.09 -7.64 17.87
CA HIS A 57 8.11 -6.62 18.24
C HIS A 57 6.95 -6.68 17.25
N PHE A 58 5.73 -6.79 17.79
CA PHE A 58 4.51 -6.83 16.99
C PHE A 58 3.64 -5.64 17.36
N SER A 59 3.02 -5.04 16.35
CA SER A 59 2.10 -3.91 16.52
C SER A 59 0.87 -4.15 15.67
N PHE A 60 -0.29 -4.00 16.28
CA PHE A 60 -1.59 -4.11 15.61
C PHE A 60 -2.57 -3.15 16.26
N SER A 61 -3.57 -2.76 15.49
CA SER A 61 -4.67 -1.90 15.94
C SER A 61 -5.97 -2.66 15.81
N VAL A 62 -6.87 -2.45 16.77
CA VAL A 62 -8.25 -2.94 16.72
C VAL A 62 -9.15 -1.72 16.68
N ALA A 63 -10.05 -1.68 15.70
CA ALA A 63 -11.06 -0.65 15.58
C ALA A 63 -12.43 -1.31 15.54
N LEU A 64 -13.38 -0.76 16.29
CA LEU A 64 -14.77 -1.14 16.24
C LEU A 64 -15.50 -0.12 15.37
N ALA A 65 -16.41 -0.61 14.53
CA ALA A 65 -17.19 0.21 13.61
C ALA A 65 -18.62 -0.30 13.53
N ASP A 66 -19.56 0.61 13.32
CA ASP A 66 -20.99 0.28 13.18
C ASP A 66 -21.29 -0.42 11.85
N ASN A 67 -20.41 -0.25 10.86
CA ASN A 67 -20.51 -0.90 9.56
C ASN A 67 -19.12 -1.30 9.02
N ALA A 68 -19.11 -2.21 8.05
CA ALA A 68 -17.91 -2.68 7.35
C ALA A 68 -17.81 -2.13 5.93
N GLU A 69 -18.38 -0.95 5.67
CA GLU A 69 -18.25 -0.29 4.37
C GLU A 69 -16.79 0.04 4.10
N HIS A 70 -16.35 -0.08 2.84
CA HIS A 70 -14.96 0.17 2.42
C HIS A 70 -14.44 1.52 2.89
N LEU A 71 -15.33 2.48 2.98
CA LEU A 71 -15.08 3.86 3.30
C LEU A 71 -14.74 4.01 4.80
N THR A 72 -15.54 3.40 5.66
CA THR A 72 -15.30 3.29 7.10
C THR A 72 -13.97 2.58 7.37
N LEU A 73 -13.72 1.46 6.67
CA LEU A 73 -12.47 0.71 6.79
C LEU A 73 -11.26 1.55 6.40
N ARG A 74 -11.36 2.34 5.31
CA ARG A 74 -10.27 3.19 4.84
C ARG A 74 -9.97 4.35 5.79
N GLN A 75 -10.99 4.96 6.37
CA GLN A 75 -10.81 6.01 7.37
C GLN A 75 -10.09 5.48 8.62
N LEU A 76 -10.51 4.31 9.10
CA LEU A 76 -9.87 3.64 10.24
C LEU A 76 -8.43 3.24 9.94
N GLU A 77 -8.15 2.72 8.73
CA GLU A 77 -6.79 2.44 8.27
C GLU A 77 -5.92 3.69 8.25
N ASN A 78 -6.44 4.80 7.69
CA ASN A 78 -5.73 6.08 7.65
C ASN A 78 -5.48 6.64 9.06
N GLN A 79 -6.40 6.47 10.01
CA GLN A 79 -6.19 6.89 11.40
C GLN A 79 -5.13 6.03 12.10
N ALA A 80 -5.11 4.72 11.85
CA ALA A 80 -4.17 3.80 12.47
C ALA A 80 -2.76 3.88 11.85
N CYS A 81 -2.65 4.07 10.54
CA CYS A 81 -1.39 4.01 9.79
C CYS A 81 -0.92 5.35 9.22
N GLY A 82 -1.79 6.36 9.16
CA GLY A 82 -1.48 7.69 8.65
C GLY A 82 -0.57 8.44 9.60
N GLN A 83 0.74 8.33 9.38
CA GLN A 83 1.73 9.11 10.10
C GLN A 83 2.00 10.40 9.32
N PRO A 84 1.92 11.58 9.95
CA PRO A 84 2.30 12.81 9.30
C PRO A 84 3.80 12.77 8.97
N PHE A 85 4.14 13.05 7.72
CA PHE A 85 5.54 13.27 7.37
C PHE A 85 5.95 14.66 7.84
N THR A 86 6.79 14.73 8.86
CA THR A 86 7.31 15.98 9.38
C THR A 86 8.75 16.15 8.94
N TYR A 87 9.10 17.34 8.44
CA TYR A 87 10.48 17.73 8.22
C TYR A 87 10.73 19.11 8.84
N GLN A 88 11.92 19.33 9.37
CA GLN A 88 12.33 20.64 9.85
C GLN A 88 13.17 21.34 8.78
N ARG A 89 12.68 22.48 8.29
CA ARG A 89 13.49 23.36 7.44
C ARG A 89 14.47 24.13 8.33
N GLN A 90 15.74 23.70 8.35
CA GLN A 90 16.77 24.32 9.17
C GLN A 90 17.27 25.64 8.55
N SER A 91 17.30 26.71 9.36
CA SER A 91 17.83 28.04 9.00
C SER A 91 19.07 28.43 9.82
N LEU A 92 19.65 27.49 10.57
CA LEU A 92 20.82 27.76 11.42
C LEU A 92 22.04 28.15 10.58
N HIS A 93 22.83 29.06 11.14
CA HIS A 93 24.04 29.54 10.49
C HIS A 93 25.06 28.41 10.39
N THR A 94 25.48 28.11 9.16
CA THR A 94 26.34 26.95 8.85
C THR A 94 27.79 27.12 9.31
N LEU A 95 28.17 28.32 9.76
CA LEU A 95 29.49 28.58 10.34
C LEU A 95 29.59 27.98 11.76
N ASP A 96 28.53 28.10 12.54
CA ASP A 96 28.46 27.58 13.92
C ASP A 96 28.02 26.11 13.94
N ASN A 97 27.29 25.66 12.91
CA ASN A 97 26.74 24.30 12.80
C ASN A 97 27.22 23.63 11.51
N ARG A 98 28.35 22.91 11.59
CA ARG A 98 29.00 22.26 10.44
C ARG A 98 28.19 21.03 9.98
N LEU A 99 27.37 21.21 8.95
CA LEU A 99 26.79 20.10 8.18
C LEU A 99 27.72 19.72 7.03
N GLU A 100 28.00 18.42 6.85
CA GLU A 100 28.76 17.95 5.68
C GLU A 100 27.98 18.23 4.39
N ARG A 101 28.65 18.89 3.45
CA ARG A 101 28.04 19.54 2.29
C ARG A 101 27.84 18.55 1.14
N PHE A 102 26.61 18.12 0.93
CA PHE A 102 26.12 17.93 -0.44
C PHE A 102 25.22 19.12 -0.76
N GLN A 103 25.75 20.09 -1.50
CA GLN A 103 24.92 21.16 -2.04
C GLN A 103 24.01 20.54 -3.12
N LEU A 104 22.78 20.23 -2.75
CA LEU A 104 21.76 19.87 -3.71
C LEU A 104 21.41 21.15 -4.49
N ARG A 105 21.58 21.10 -5.81
CA ARG A 105 21.00 22.15 -6.67
C ARG A 105 19.49 21.98 -6.59
N HIS A 106 18.83 22.82 -5.81
CA HIS A 106 17.40 22.98 -5.89
C HIS A 106 17.12 23.87 -7.10
N PRO A 107 16.49 23.35 -8.18
CA PRO A 107 15.98 24.22 -9.22
C PRO A 107 15.04 25.22 -8.54
N SER A 108 15.27 26.51 -8.75
CA SER A 108 14.31 27.53 -8.36
C SER A 108 13.10 27.40 -9.28
N ALA A 109 12.27 26.39 -9.02
CA ALA A 109 10.95 26.26 -9.63
C ALA A 109 10.11 27.43 -9.12
N SER A 110 9.91 28.42 -9.98
CA SER A 110 9.01 29.55 -9.76
C SER A 110 7.55 29.21 -10.09
N SER A 111 7.25 27.96 -10.45
CA SER A 111 5.88 27.48 -10.46
C SER A 111 5.41 27.41 -9.02
N GLY A 112 4.45 28.26 -8.65
CA GLY A 112 3.74 28.14 -7.38
C GLY A 112 3.32 26.68 -7.24
N GLY A 113 3.87 25.98 -6.24
CA GLY A 113 3.76 24.53 -6.15
C GLY A 113 2.33 24.11 -6.38
N MET A 114 2.08 23.42 -7.49
CA MET A 114 0.74 22.97 -7.82
C MET A 114 0.46 21.76 -6.94
N PHE A 115 -0.04 22.03 -5.74
CA PHE A 115 -0.61 20.99 -4.90
C PHE A 115 -1.93 20.60 -5.52
N ILE A 116 -1.95 19.48 -6.23
CA ILE A 116 -3.21 18.86 -6.64
C ILE A 116 -3.76 18.16 -5.41
N ALA A 117 -4.61 18.88 -4.69
CA ALA A 117 -5.49 18.26 -3.72
C ALA A 117 -6.51 17.42 -4.50
N VAL A 118 -6.18 16.14 -4.72
CA VAL A 118 -7.16 15.19 -5.24
C VAL A 118 -8.14 14.89 -4.10
N VAL A 119 -9.23 15.65 -4.06
CA VAL A 119 -10.38 15.32 -3.22
C VAL A 119 -11.15 14.22 -3.93
N ALA A 120 -10.64 13.00 -3.83
CA ALA A 120 -11.41 11.86 -4.30
C ALA A 120 -12.56 11.63 -3.33
N GLY A 121 -13.76 11.44 -3.89
CA GLY A 121 -14.94 11.08 -3.11
C GLY A 121 -14.66 9.84 -2.25
N ALA A 122 -15.45 9.72 -1.19
CA ALA A 122 -15.43 8.71 -0.15
C ALA A 122 -14.94 7.28 -0.54
N THR A 123 -15.27 6.77 -1.73
CA THR A 123 -15.03 5.37 -2.16
C THR A 123 -13.73 5.12 -2.92
N HIS A 124 -12.88 6.14 -3.07
CA HIS A 124 -11.66 6.02 -3.88
C HIS A 124 -10.43 5.74 -3.02
N SER A 125 -9.61 4.78 -3.45
CA SER A 125 -8.21 4.69 -3.02
C SER A 125 -7.32 5.33 -4.07
N LEU A 126 -6.42 6.20 -3.64
CA LEU A 126 -5.48 6.93 -4.49
C LEU A 126 -4.06 6.40 -4.29
N CYS A 127 -3.32 6.22 -5.38
CA CYS A 127 -1.87 6.10 -5.34
C CYS A 127 -1.22 6.92 -6.45
N ALA A 128 -0.04 7.46 -6.17
CA ALA A 128 0.75 8.22 -7.14
C ALA A 128 2.13 7.57 -7.31
N ALA A 129 2.60 7.49 -8.54
CA ALA A 129 3.92 6.98 -8.90
C ALA A 129 4.50 7.78 -10.07
N HIS A 130 5.82 7.82 -10.19
CA HIS A 130 6.43 8.39 -11.39
C HIS A 130 6.26 7.43 -12.58
N ALA A 131 5.93 7.97 -13.75
CA ALA A 131 5.85 7.20 -14.98
C ALA A 131 7.24 6.65 -15.36
N ARG A 132 7.28 5.47 -15.99
CA ARG A 132 8.52 4.80 -16.39
C ARG A 132 8.83 5.01 -17.86
N THR A 133 7.82 5.03 -18.71
CA THR A 133 7.95 5.18 -20.16
C THR A 133 7.48 6.56 -20.61
N LEU A 134 6.48 7.12 -19.93
CA LEU A 134 6.02 8.49 -20.16
C LEU A 134 6.74 9.49 -19.23
N SER A 135 6.69 10.77 -19.59
CA SER A 135 7.18 11.85 -18.73
C SER A 135 6.02 12.39 -17.89
N GLY A 136 6.06 12.15 -16.58
CA GLY A 136 5.03 12.68 -15.68
C GLY A 136 4.82 11.85 -14.42
N THR A 137 3.74 12.17 -13.71
CA THR A 137 3.28 11.42 -12.54
C THR A 137 1.99 10.70 -12.89
N ILE A 138 1.93 9.40 -12.62
CA ILE A 138 0.72 8.60 -12.74
C ILE A 138 -0.06 8.73 -11.44
N VAL A 139 -1.31 9.16 -11.53
CA VAL A 139 -2.29 9.10 -10.44
C VAL A 139 -3.26 7.98 -10.77
N ARG A 140 -3.33 6.96 -9.92
CA ARG A 140 -4.26 5.84 -10.04
C ARG A 140 -5.36 5.97 -9.02
N VAL A 141 -6.59 5.87 -9.52
CA VAL A 141 -7.83 5.88 -8.74
C VAL A 141 -8.41 4.48 -8.76
N PHE A 142 -8.64 3.89 -7.60
CA PHE A 142 -9.31 2.58 -7.45
C PHE A 142 -10.70 2.77 -6.84
N ASN A 143 -11.72 2.19 -7.47
CA ASN A 143 -13.07 2.14 -6.90
C ASN A 143 -13.20 0.93 -5.98
N ALA A 144 -13.16 1.18 -4.66
CA ALA A 144 -13.38 0.15 -3.65
C ALA A 144 -14.87 -0.12 -3.38
N GLY A 145 -15.79 0.65 -3.96
CA GLY A 145 -17.23 0.49 -3.77
C GLY A 145 -17.84 -0.69 -4.53
N THR A 146 -19.13 -0.89 -4.31
CA THR A 146 -19.94 -1.93 -4.99
C THR A 146 -20.73 -1.40 -6.18
N GLN A 147 -20.69 -0.09 -6.43
CA GLN A 147 -21.36 0.58 -7.54
C GLN A 147 -20.37 1.38 -8.39
N PRO A 148 -20.64 1.61 -9.68
CA PRO A 148 -19.84 2.52 -10.50
C PRO A 148 -19.81 3.92 -9.89
N VAL A 149 -18.64 4.56 -9.90
CA VAL A 149 -18.43 5.92 -9.37
C VAL A 149 -17.86 6.83 -10.45
N PRO A 150 -18.22 8.11 -10.49
CA PRO A 150 -17.66 9.03 -11.48
C PRO A 150 -16.17 9.25 -11.29
N VAL A 151 -15.46 9.46 -12.39
CA VAL A 151 -14.09 9.94 -12.37
C VAL A 151 -14.04 11.29 -11.63
N PRO A 152 -13.09 11.50 -10.70
CA PRO A 152 -12.96 12.77 -10.01
C PRO A 152 -12.84 13.94 -10.99
N GLU A 153 -13.62 15.00 -10.80
CA GLU A 153 -13.69 16.14 -11.73
C GLU A 153 -12.32 16.76 -12.02
N ASN A 154 -11.45 16.80 -10.99
CA ASN A 154 -10.09 17.32 -11.10
C ASN A 154 -9.14 16.44 -11.93
N LEU A 155 -9.56 15.22 -12.31
CA LEU A 155 -8.80 14.27 -13.13
C LEU A 155 -9.46 14.01 -14.49
N ALA A 156 -10.73 14.40 -14.68
CA ALA A 156 -11.52 14.06 -15.86
C ALA A 156 -10.92 14.57 -17.19
N GLY A 157 -10.13 15.65 -17.16
CA GLY A 157 -9.44 16.21 -18.33
C GLY A 157 -8.04 15.66 -18.60
N LEU A 158 -7.53 14.77 -17.75
CA LEU A 158 -6.20 14.20 -17.90
C LEU A 158 -6.20 12.99 -18.83
N LEU A 159 -5.05 12.72 -19.44
CA LEU A 159 -4.85 11.55 -20.28
C LEU A 159 -5.00 10.28 -19.44
N GLN A 160 -5.92 9.40 -19.83
CA GLN A 160 -6.09 8.09 -19.22
C GLN A 160 -5.16 7.07 -19.88
N ILE A 161 -4.54 6.23 -19.06
CA ILE A 161 -3.57 5.22 -19.49
C ILE A 161 -3.88 3.86 -18.88
N ASN A 162 -3.32 2.79 -19.45
CA ASN A 162 -3.32 1.46 -18.85
C ASN A 162 -2.07 1.23 -17.97
N TYR A 163 -1.93 0.02 -17.40
CA TYR A 163 -0.78 -0.34 -16.57
C TYR A 163 0.56 -0.41 -17.30
N LEU A 164 0.55 -0.44 -18.64
CA LEU A 164 1.75 -0.33 -19.49
C LEU A 164 2.06 1.12 -19.87
N GLU A 165 1.32 2.09 -19.31
CA GLU A 165 1.41 3.52 -19.63
C GLU A 165 1.02 3.84 -21.07
N GLU A 166 0.16 3.02 -21.69
CA GLU A 166 -0.36 3.28 -23.03
C GLU A 166 -1.70 4.04 -22.93
N PRO A 167 -1.93 5.06 -23.79
CA PRO A 167 -3.21 5.77 -23.83
C PRO A 167 -4.40 4.84 -24.05
N VAL A 168 -5.48 5.06 -23.29
CA VAL A 168 -6.74 4.32 -23.43
C VAL A 168 -7.91 5.27 -23.71
N PRO A 169 -9.02 4.77 -24.31
CA PRO A 169 -10.24 5.56 -24.45
C PRO A 169 -10.72 6.06 -23.09
N PRO A 170 -11.02 7.37 -22.95
CA PRO A 170 -11.38 7.94 -21.66
C PRO A 170 -12.74 7.42 -21.19
N VAL A 171 -12.81 7.02 -19.92
CA VAL A 171 -14.06 6.67 -19.24
C VAL A 171 -14.49 7.79 -18.30
N THR A 172 -15.79 7.92 -18.08
CA THR A 172 -16.39 8.86 -17.12
C THR A 172 -16.82 8.20 -15.82
N LEU A 173 -16.94 6.88 -15.80
CA LEU A 173 -17.31 6.06 -14.64
C LEU A 173 -16.27 4.96 -14.43
N ILE A 174 -15.88 4.74 -13.18
CA ILE A 174 -14.99 3.66 -12.73
C ILE A 174 -15.87 2.56 -12.14
N ALA A 175 -15.86 1.38 -12.76
CA ALA A 175 -16.62 0.22 -12.29
C ALA A 175 -16.13 -0.30 -10.91
N PRO A 176 -16.96 -1.05 -10.17
CA PRO A 176 -16.55 -1.69 -8.90
C PRO A 176 -15.30 -2.54 -9.05
N SER A 177 -14.36 -2.44 -8.11
CA SER A 177 -13.09 -3.17 -8.12
C SER A 177 -12.21 -2.92 -9.36
N CYS A 178 -12.41 -1.80 -10.05
CA CYS A 178 -11.57 -1.37 -11.17
C CYS A 178 -10.73 -0.14 -10.82
N THR A 179 -9.67 0.07 -11.61
CA THR A 179 -8.82 1.25 -11.55
C THR A 179 -8.99 2.11 -12.78
N CYS A 180 -8.70 3.41 -12.65
CA CYS A 180 -8.47 4.33 -13.75
C CYS A 180 -7.19 5.10 -13.45
N ASP A 181 -6.26 5.10 -14.41
CA ASP A 181 -4.94 5.70 -14.27
C ASP A 181 -4.86 6.95 -15.14
N PHE A 182 -4.37 8.03 -14.55
CA PHE A 182 -4.27 9.36 -15.16
C PHE A 182 -2.82 9.79 -15.21
N LEU A 183 -2.38 10.32 -16.34
CA LEU A 183 -1.07 10.94 -16.48
C LEU A 183 -1.15 12.44 -16.17
N LEU A 184 -0.34 12.87 -15.21
CA LEU A 184 -0.07 14.28 -14.93
C LEU A 184 1.27 14.62 -15.55
N GLU A 185 1.22 15.31 -16.69
CA GLU A 185 2.40 15.89 -17.31
C GLU A 185 2.89 17.08 -16.46
N VAL A 186 4.21 17.15 -16.24
CA VAL A 186 4.88 18.20 -15.45
C VAL A 186 5.66 19.11 -16.38
#